data_AF-A0A453RU09-F1
#
_entry.id   AF-A0A453RU09-F1
#
_cell.length_a   1.000
_cell.length_b   1.000
_cell.length_c   1.000
_cell.angle_alpha   90.00
_cell.angle_beta   90.00
_cell.angle_gamma   90.00
#
_symmetry.space_group_name_H-M   'P 1'
#
loop_
_entity.id
_entity.type
_entity.pdbx_description
1 polymer ?
#
loop_
_entity_poly.entity_id
_entity_poly.type
_entity_poly.pdbx_seq_one_letter_code
_entity_poly.pdbx_strand_id
1 'polypeptide(L)'
;HQFYKWFAELESAMKSETEEKYRLYESTLEERVNTCDGILQQVDDTQNLFEELQSLHSSVAIKTQTLHDACDQLLVEKQRLIGFAEALRSRLNYFDELENASTSFYSQTMNIGNEQFLPLLKRLDDCILYVENNPLYAESAVYLVKFRQLQSRALGMIRSHVLSTLKAASSQVQAAIRGSGSGKNAVTEGVEASLIYVRFKAAAGELKPVFNEIESRSSKKEYAQVLSECHSLFCEQRLYLIRGMVQQRISEFAKKEALPSFTRSGCAYLMEACQFEHQLFAHFFPASASDVSSMAPLMDPLCTHLYDTLRPRLIYEGNIDSLCELVDILKAEVLGEQLSRRGKSAAGLRPILQRILADVLERLAFCARTHIREGIANFRPSDEDLDYPGKLERSTISSANMCMLVTTQTCMRHGTDHWRKQFRACQSYITAWNLRFLLD
;
A
#
# COMPACT_ATOMS: atom_id res chain seq x y z
N HIS A 1 145.33 -33.80 -56.92
CA HIS A 1 144.04 -33.36 -57.52
C HIS A 1 142.83 -34.20 -57.12
N GLN A 2 142.95 -35.51 -56.83
CA GLN A 2 141.80 -36.33 -56.38
C GLN A 2 141.27 -35.95 -54.99
N PHE A 3 142.14 -35.59 -54.04
CA PHE A 3 141.74 -35.24 -52.67
C PHE A 3 140.84 -33.99 -52.61
N TYR A 4 141.18 -32.92 -53.33
CA TYR A 4 140.36 -31.69 -53.37
C TYR A 4 139.01 -31.88 -54.05
N LYS A 5 138.92 -32.82 -55.00
CA LYS A 5 137.66 -33.18 -55.66
C LYS A 5 136.75 -33.96 -54.71
N TRP A 6 137.31 -34.95 -54.01
CA TRP A 6 136.60 -35.69 -52.97
C TRP A 6 136.17 -34.79 -51.80
N PHE A 7 137.03 -33.86 -51.35
CA PHE A 7 136.70 -32.92 -50.28
C PHE A 7 135.59 -31.94 -50.70
N ALA A 8 135.61 -31.43 -51.92
CA ALA A 8 134.54 -30.57 -52.45
C ALA A 8 133.21 -31.34 -52.63
N GLU A 9 133.26 -32.60 -53.04
CA GLU A 9 132.09 -33.49 -53.11
C GLU A 9 131.55 -33.80 -51.71
N LEU A 10 132.42 -34.05 -50.73
CA LEU A 10 132.05 -34.27 -49.32
C LEU A 10 131.47 -33.00 -48.69
N GLU A 11 132.06 -31.84 -48.96
CA GLU A 11 131.61 -30.53 -48.47
C GLU A 11 130.28 -30.12 -49.14
N SER A 12 130.09 -30.45 -50.42
CA SER A 12 128.82 -30.27 -51.14
C SER A 12 127.74 -31.22 -50.63
N ALA A 13 128.08 -32.49 -50.35
CA ALA A 13 127.15 -33.47 -49.79
C ALA A 13 126.75 -33.09 -48.36
N MET A 14 127.69 -32.61 -47.56
CA MET A 14 127.44 -32.15 -46.20
C MET A 14 126.64 -30.84 -46.19
N LYS A 15 126.91 -29.88 -47.10
CA LYS A 15 126.08 -28.69 -47.30
C LYS A 15 124.67 -29.07 -47.74
N SER A 16 124.55 -29.94 -48.74
CA SER A 16 123.27 -30.51 -49.19
C SER A 16 122.50 -31.15 -48.04
N GLU A 17 123.13 -31.98 -47.21
CA GLU A 17 122.46 -32.64 -46.09
C GLU A 17 122.02 -31.65 -45.00
N THR A 18 122.80 -30.59 -44.75
CA THR A 18 122.39 -29.52 -43.83
C THR A 18 121.29 -28.65 -44.41
N GLU A 19 121.33 -28.34 -45.71
CA GLU A 19 120.38 -27.49 -46.43
C GLU A 19 119.04 -28.21 -46.63
N GLU A 20 119.06 -29.53 -46.85
CA GLU A 20 117.88 -30.40 -46.89
C GLU A 20 117.11 -30.35 -45.56
N LYS A 21 117.81 -30.37 -44.42
CA LYS A 21 117.19 -30.26 -43.08
C LYS A 21 116.50 -28.90 -42.88
N TYR A 22 117.12 -27.82 -43.36
CA TYR A 22 116.51 -26.48 -43.30
C TYR A 22 115.33 -26.33 -44.29
N ARG A 23 115.42 -26.88 -45.51
CA ARG A 23 114.28 -26.91 -46.47
C ARG A 23 113.11 -27.73 -45.96
N LEU A 24 113.36 -28.87 -45.33
CA LEU A 24 112.30 -29.69 -44.74
C LEU A 24 111.61 -28.94 -43.59
N TYR A 25 112.38 -28.22 -42.77
CA TYR A 25 111.86 -27.38 -41.70
C TYR A 25 111.05 -26.19 -42.24
N GLU A 26 111.53 -25.54 -43.30
CA GLU A 26 110.84 -24.45 -44.01
C GLU A 26 109.51 -24.92 -44.61
N SER A 27 109.51 -26.07 -45.31
CA SER A 27 108.28 -26.68 -45.84
C SER A 27 107.28 -27.05 -44.73
N THR A 28 107.78 -27.55 -43.60
CA THR A 28 106.92 -27.82 -42.43
C THR A 28 106.33 -26.52 -41.86
N LEU A 29 107.11 -25.43 -41.83
CA LEU A 29 106.62 -24.12 -41.40
C LEU A 29 105.58 -23.55 -42.36
N GLU A 30 105.80 -23.65 -43.67
CA GLU A 30 104.81 -23.24 -44.68
C GLU A 30 103.50 -24.02 -44.56
N GLU A 31 103.57 -25.35 -44.35
CA GLU A 31 102.38 -26.17 -44.12
C GLU A 31 101.62 -25.72 -42.86
N ARG A 32 102.33 -25.39 -41.78
CA ARG A 32 101.74 -24.87 -40.54
C ARG A 32 101.12 -23.50 -40.73
N VAL A 33 101.77 -22.60 -41.47
CA VAL A 33 101.23 -21.27 -41.81
C VAL A 33 99.95 -21.43 -42.64
N ASN A 34 99.96 -22.24 -43.69
CA ASN A 34 98.76 -22.51 -44.50
C ASN A 34 97.62 -23.12 -43.67
N THR A 35 97.94 -23.97 -42.70
CA THR A 35 96.95 -24.53 -41.76
C THR A 35 96.38 -23.44 -40.85
N CYS A 36 97.22 -22.55 -40.32
CA CYS A 36 96.79 -21.41 -39.51
C CYS A 36 95.92 -20.43 -40.31
N ASP A 37 96.27 -20.13 -41.57
CA ASP A 37 95.49 -19.28 -42.46
C ASP A 37 94.12 -19.92 -42.79
N GLY A 38 94.08 -21.25 -43.00
CA GLY A 38 92.83 -21.97 -43.18
C GLY A 38 91.93 -21.93 -41.93
N ILE A 39 92.52 -22.02 -40.74
CA ILE A 39 91.78 -21.87 -39.47
C ILE A 39 91.29 -20.43 -39.31
N LEU A 40 92.10 -19.43 -39.61
CA LEU A 40 91.70 -18.02 -39.55
C LEU A 40 90.53 -17.74 -40.50
N GLN A 41 90.60 -18.23 -41.74
CA GLN A 41 89.50 -18.11 -42.70
C GLN A 41 88.21 -18.76 -42.18
N GLN A 42 88.30 -19.95 -41.56
CA GLN A 42 87.14 -20.60 -40.94
C GLN A 42 86.59 -19.80 -39.76
N VAL A 43 87.44 -19.17 -38.95
CA VAL A 43 87.02 -18.31 -37.84
C VAL A 43 86.30 -17.07 -38.38
N ASP A 44 86.83 -16.43 -39.41
CA ASP A 44 86.21 -15.26 -40.05
C ASP A 44 84.85 -15.62 -40.67
N ASP A 45 84.77 -16.75 -41.40
CA ASP A 45 83.51 -17.23 -41.97
C ASP A 45 82.47 -17.53 -40.86
N THR A 46 82.92 -18.13 -39.76
CA THR A 46 82.06 -18.42 -38.60
C THR A 46 81.59 -17.13 -37.92
N GLN A 47 82.46 -16.12 -37.81
CA GLN A 47 82.11 -14.83 -37.24
C GLN A 47 81.08 -14.09 -38.10
N ASN A 48 81.25 -14.08 -39.42
CA ASN A 48 80.25 -13.53 -40.35
C ASN A 48 78.89 -14.22 -40.19
N LEU A 49 78.86 -15.55 -40.03
CA LEU A 49 77.64 -16.30 -39.78
C LEU A 49 76.97 -15.92 -38.45
N PHE A 50 77.76 -15.70 -37.39
CA PHE A 50 77.23 -15.22 -36.11
C PHE A 50 76.68 -13.80 -36.19
N GLU A 51 77.33 -12.90 -36.93
CA GLU A 51 76.84 -11.53 -37.17
C GLU A 51 75.52 -11.55 -37.95
N GLU A 52 75.42 -12.39 -38.99
CA GLU A 52 74.19 -12.58 -39.74
C GLU A 52 73.07 -13.15 -38.85
N LEU A 53 73.37 -14.18 -38.06
CA LEU A 53 72.42 -14.79 -37.12
C LEU A 53 71.96 -13.79 -36.07
N GLN A 54 72.85 -12.95 -35.53
CA GLN A 54 72.51 -11.90 -34.59
C GLN A 54 71.60 -10.85 -35.24
N SER A 55 71.87 -10.46 -36.49
CA SER A 55 71.02 -9.53 -37.23
C SER A 55 69.62 -10.11 -37.47
N LEU A 56 69.52 -11.37 -37.89
CA LEU A 56 68.27 -12.09 -38.09
C LEU A 56 67.49 -12.20 -36.78
N HIS A 57 68.17 -12.59 -35.69
CA HIS A 57 67.55 -12.68 -34.38
C HIS A 57 67.00 -11.33 -33.91
N SER A 58 67.76 -10.23 -34.09
CA SER A 58 67.29 -8.89 -33.76
C SER A 58 66.05 -8.48 -34.58
N SER A 59 66.04 -8.80 -35.88
CA SER A 59 64.92 -8.53 -36.79
C SER A 59 63.68 -9.31 -36.39
N VAL A 60 63.82 -10.60 -36.06
CA VAL A 60 62.73 -11.44 -35.57
C VAL A 60 62.22 -10.96 -34.22
N ALA A 61 63.12 -10.59 -33.29
CA ALA A 61 62.74 -10.07 -31.98
C ALA A 61 61.92 -8.77 -32.11
N ILE A 62 62.37 -7.82 -32.93
CA ILE A 62 61.65 -6.57 -33.19
C ILE A 62 60.28 -6.85 -33.83
N LYS A 63 60.24 -7.67 -34.89
CA LYS A 63 58.97 -8.02 -35.56
C LYS A 63 58.00 -8.71 -34.61
N THR A 64 58.49 -9.65 -33.80
CA THR A 64 57.66 -10.38 -32.82
C THR A 64 57.15 -9.45 -31.73
N GLN A 65 57.98 -8.53 -31.24
CA GLN A 65 57.54 -7.52 -30.27
C GLN A 65 56.47 -6.60 -30.87
N THR A 66 56.67 -6.08 -32.09
CA THR A 66 55.65 -5.23 -32.74
C THR A 66 54.33 -5.95 -32.98
N LEU A 67 54.38 -7.25 -33.32
CA LEU A 67 53.19 -8.07 -33.45
C LEU A 67 52.51 -8.29 -32.09
N HIS A 68 53.30 -8.55 -31.05
CA HIS A 68 52.79 -8.72 -29.69
C HIS A 68 52.10 -7.45 -29.19
N ASP A 69 52.75 -6.28 -29.35
CA ASP A 69 52.19 -4.99 -28.98
C ASP A 69 50.88 -4.69 -29.75
N ALA A 70 50.82 -5.02 -31.05
CA ALA A 70 49.62 -4.87 -31.85
C ALA A 70 48.48 -5.81 -31.39
N CYS A 71 48.81 -7.06 -31.07
CA CYS A 71 47.86 -8.02 -30.50
C CYS A 71 47.33 -7.55 -29.14
N ASP A 72 48.19 -7.01 -28.28
CA ASP A 72 47.80 -6.48 -26.97
C ASP A 72 46.87 -5.28 -27.10
N GLN A 73 47.16 -4.36 -28.03
CA GLN A 73 46.26 -3.24 -28.35
C GLN A 73 44.88 -3.74 -28.83
N LEU A 74 44.85 -4.73 -29.72
CA LEU A 74 43.59 -5.33 -30.20
C LEU A 74 42.81 -6.02 -29.08
N LEU A 75 43.50 -6.68 -28.14
CA LEU A 75 42.86 -7.31 -26.99
C LEU A 75 42.23 -6.26 -26.06
N VAL A 76 42.92 -5.15 -25.80
CA VAL A 76 42.39 -4.03 -25.00
C VAL A 76 41.17 -3.43 -25.67
N GLU A 77 41.22 -3.20 -26.99
CA GLU A 77 40.09 -2.64 -27.72
C GLU A 77 38.88 -3.59 -27.76
N LYS A 78 39.12 -4.89 -27.97
CA LYS A 78 38.07 -5.91 -27.86
C LYS A 78 37.39 -5.88 -26.50
N GLN A 79 38.16 -5.83 -25.41
CA GLN A 79 37.60 -5.78 -24.05
C GLN A 79 36.76 -4.52 -23.83
N ARG A 80 37.22 -3.37 -24.34
CA ARG A 80 36.48 -2.10 -24.30
C ARG A 80 35.15 -2.20 -25.06
N LEU A 81 35.15 -2.80 -26.25
CA LEU A 81 33.95 -2.99 -27.05
C LEU A 81 32.96 -3.96 -26.39
N ILE A 82 33.44 -5.02 -25.75
CA ILE A 82 32.60 -5.94 -24.96
C ILE A 82 31.93 -5.18 -23.81
N GLY A 83 32.69 -4.43 -23.02
CA GLY A 83 32.13 -3.64 -21.92
C GLY A 83 31.11 -2.60 -22.40
N PHE A 84 31.35 -1.98 -23.56
CA PHE A 84 30.39 -1.07 -24.18
C PHE A 84 29.11 -1.80 -24.63
N ALA A 85 29.23 -2.96 -25.25
CA ALA A 85 28.09 -3.77 -25.67
C ALA A 85 27.25 -4.26 -24.49
N GLU A 86 27.88 -4.68 -23.40
CA GLU A 86 27.22 -5.06 -22.15
C GLU A 86 26.48 -3.88 -21.52
N ALA A 87 27.11 -2.71 -21.49
CA ALA A 87 26.48 -1.48 -21.02
C ALA A 87 25.24 -1.12 -21.88
N LEU A 88 25.34 -1.23 -23.21
CA LEU A 88 24.21 -1.01 -24.11
C LEU A 88 23.08 -2.02 -23.83
N ARG A 89 23.43 -3.30 -23.72
CA ARG A 89 22.46 -4.39 -23.47
C ARG A 89 21.75 -4.22 -22.13
N SER A 90 22.46 -3.78 -21.09
CA SER A 90 21.84 -3.52 -19.78
C SER A 90 20.77 -2.43 -19.83
N ARG A 91 20.93 -1.41 -20.70
CA ARG A 91 19.97 -0.33 -20.90
C ARG A 91 18.81 -0.77 -21.79
N LEU A 92 19.10 -1.52 -22.85
CA LEU A 92 18.09 -2.07 -23.77
C LEU A 92 17.20 -3.12 -23.11
N ASN A 93 17.71 -3.86 -22.11
CA ASN A 93 16.98 -4.90 -21.42
C ASN A 93 15.62 -4.40 -20.88
N TYR A 94 15.52 -3.16 -20.38
CA TYR A 94 14.23 -2.60 -19.94
C TYR A 94 13.19 -2.47 -21.06
N PHE A 95 13.64 -2.24 -22.29
CA PHE A 95 12.76 -2.14 -23.46
C PHE A 95 12.39 -3.52 -24.01
N ASP A 96 13.33 -4.48 -24.00
CA ASP A 96 13.08 -5.87 -24.41
C ASP A 96 12.04 -6.55 -23.49
N GLU A 97 12.02 -6.18 -22.21
CA GLU A 97 11.03 -6.67 -21.23
C GLU A 97 9.58 -6.30 -21.59
N LEU A 98 9.36 -5.34 -22.50
CA LEU A 98 8.02 -5.04 -22.99
C LEU A 98 7.37 -6.26 -23.65
N GLU A 99 8.12 -7.00 -24.46
CA GLU A 99 7.59 -8.18 -25.16
C GLU A 99 7.31 -9.32 -24.16
N ASN A 100 8.21 -9.52 -23.20
CA ASN A 100 8.06 -10.49 -22.13
C ASN A 100 6.82 -10.19 -21.24
N ALA A 101 6.70 -8.94 -20.79
CA ALA A 101 5.57 -8.49 -19.98
C ALA A 101 4.25 -8.57 -20.77
N SER A 102 4.28 -8.18 -22.05
CA SER A 102 3.12 -8.24 -22.94
C SER A 102 2.64 -9.67 -23.11
N THR A 103 3.49 -10.59 -23.56
CA THR A 103 3.14 -12.01 -23.76
C THR A 103 2.60 -12.64 -22.48
N SER A 104 3.21 -12.33 -21.34
CA SER A 104 2.75 -12.81 -20.02
C SER A 104 1.36 -12.28 -19.65
N PHE A 105 1.12 -10.96 -19.65
CA PHE A 105 -0.17 -10.38 -19.25
C PHE A 105 -1.30 -10.63 -20.26
N TYR A 106 -0.99 -10.85 -21.54
CA TYR A 106 -1.99 -11.25 -22.54
C TYR A 106 -2.29 -12.76 -22.53
N SER A 107 -1.43 -13.59 -21.93
CA SER A 107 -1.69 -15.02 -21.81
C SER A 107 -2.92 -15.32 -20.93
N GLN A 108 -3.68 -16.35 -21.28
CA GLN A 108 -4.85 -16.79 -20.50
C GLN A 108 -4.47 -17.51 -19.20
N THR A 109 -3.21 -17.96 -19.10
CA THR A 109 -2.67 -18.67 -17.94
C THR A 109 -2.26 -17.71 -16.82
N MET A 110 -2.03 -16.43 -17.14
CA MET A 110 -1.62 -15.45 -16.16
C MET A 110 -2.79 -15.07 -15.25
N ASN A 111 -2.67 -15.40 -13.97
CA ASN A 111 -3.62 -15.02 -12.93
C ASN A 111 -2.85 -14.57 -11.68
N ILE A 112 -3.57 -14.02 -10.71
CA ILE A 112 -2.96 -13.47 -9.49
C ILE A 112 -2.48 -14.56 -8.53
N GLY A 113 -3.04 -15.77 -8.64
CA GLY A 113 -2.54 -16.94 -7.92
C GLY A 113 -1.19 -17.44 -8.43
N ASN A 114 -0.72 -16.95 -9.58
CA ASN A 114 0.61 -17.28 -10.09
C ASN A 114 1.66 -16.46 -9.32
N GLU A 115 2.62 -17.15 -8.71
CA GLU A 115 3.71 -16.56 -7.93
C GLU A 115 4.53 -15.54 -8.75
N GLN A 116 4.56 -15.67 -10.08
CA GLN A 116 5.27 -14.75 -10.97
C GLN A 116 4.54 -13.44 -11.24
N PHE A 117 3.27 -13.29 -10.84
CA PHE A 117 2.48 -12.10 -11.11
C PHE A 117 3.01 -10.84 -10.41
N LEU A 118 3.24 -10.91 -9.11
CA LEU A 118 3.70 -9.76 -8.33
C LEU A 118 5.15 -9.36 -8.70
N PRO A 119 6.10 -10.30 -8.88
CA PRO A 119 7.43 -10.00 -9.40
C PRO A 119 7.41 -9.34 -10.79
N LEU A 120 6.59 -9.84 -11.73
CA LEU A 120 6.48 -9.25 -13.06
C LEU A 120 5.87 -7.85 -13.00
N LEU A 121 4.87 -7.61 -12.15
CA LEU A 121 4.31 -6.28 -11.93
C LEU A 121 5.34 -5.31 -11.33
N LYS A 122 6.21 -5.79 -10.43
CA LYS A 122 7.34 -5.00 -9.92
C LYS A 122 8.35 -4.68 -11.02
N ARG A 123 8.71 -5.67 -11.84
CA ARG A 123 9.62 -5.47 -12.97
C ARG A 123 9.06 -4.45 -13.97
N LEU A 124 7.75 -4.50 -14.23
CA LEU A 124 7.06 -3.54 -15.08
C LEU A 124 7.14 -2.11 -14.51
N ASP A 125 6.94 -1.96 -13.20
CA ASP A 125 7.11 -0.68 -12.51
C ASP A 125 8.55 -0.13 -12.65
N ASP A 126 9.55 -0.99 -12.53
CA ASP A 126 10.96 -0.60 -12.70
C ASP A 126 11.24 -0.14 -14.15
N CYS A 127 10.64 -0.81 -15.14
CA CYS A 127 10.74 -0.41 -16.55
C CYS A 127 10.08 0.95 -16.80
N ILE A 128 8.90 1.19 -16.23
CA ILE A 128 8.21 2.49 -16.31
C ILE A 128 9.10 3.59 -15.72
N LEU A 129 9.62 3.39 -14.50
CA LEU A 129 10.50 4.37 -13.86
C LEU A 129 11.77 4.62 -14.67
N TYR A 130 12.35 3.57 -15.27
CA TYR A 130 13.53 3.72 -16.12
C TYR A 130 13.25 4.57 -17.35
N VAL A 131 12.13 4.33 -18.04
CA VAL A 131 11.74 5.07 -19.25
C VAL A 131 11.39 6.53 -18.90
N GLU A 132 10.69 6.76 -17.79
CA GLU A 132 10.36 8.11 -17.30
C GLU A 132 11.60 8.95 -16.99
N ASN A 133 12.64 8.33 -16.42
CA ASN A 133 13.90 9.00 -16.13
C ASN A 133 14.78 9.23 -17.37
N ASN A 134 14.45 8.61 -18.52
CA ASN A 134 15.22 8.72 -19.77
C ASN A 134 14.32 9.14 -20.96
N PRO A 135 13.74 10.36 -20.94
CA PRO A 135 12.81 10.81 -21.98
C PRO A 135 13.47 11.10 -23.33
N LEU A 136 14.80 11.29 -23.35
CA LEU A 136 15.56 11.60 -24.57
C LEU A 136 15.83 10.38 -25.46
N TYR A 137 15.57 9.16 -24.98
CA TYR A 137 15.76 7.96 -25.78
C TYR A 137 14.75 7.89 -26.93
N ALA A 138 15.19 7.29 -28.05
CA ALA A 138 14.34 7.10 -29.22
C ALA A 138 13.06 6.33 -28.84
N GLU A 139 11.91 6.87 -29.26
CA GLU A 139 10.59 6.29 -29.01
C GLU A 139 10.24 6.06 -27.52
N SER A 140 10.96 6.67 -26.58
CA SER A 140 10.74 6.53 -25.13
C SER A 140 9.29 6.78 -24.73
N ALA A 141 8.66 7.83 -25.28
CA ALA A 141 7.26 8.15 -25.04
C ALA A 141 6.29 7.03 -25.50
N VAL A 142 6.58 6.36 -26.63
CA VAL A 142 5.76 5.27 -27.16
C VAL A 142 5.86 4.04 -26.27
N TYR A 143 7.07 3.69 -25.84
CA TYR A 143 7.29 2.60 -24.88
C TYR A 143 6.60 2.88 -23.54
N LEU A 144 6.69 4.11 -23.04
CA LEU A 144 6.03 4.50 -21.79
C LEU A 144 4.52 4.27 -21.87
N VAL A 145 3.87 4.68 -22.96
CA VAL A 145 2.43 4.44 -23.16
C VAL A 145 2.11 2.94 -23.15
N LYS A 146 2.90 2.11 -23.84
CA LYS A 146 2.70 0.65 -23.87
C LYS A 146 2.90 0.02 -22.48
N PHE A 147 3.91 0.41 -21.74
CA PHE A 147 4.11 -0.07 -20.36
C PHE A 147 2.97 0.34 -19.43
N ARG A 148 2.48 1.58 -19.54
CA ARG A 148 1.31 2.06 -18.77
C ARG A 148 0.03 1.31 -19.12
N GLN A 149 -0.16 0.92 -20.39
CA GLN A 149 -1.27 0.05 -20.80
C GLN A 149 -1.18 -1.34 -20.15
N LEU A 150 0.00 -1.95 -20.14
CA LEU A 150 0.23 -3.23 -19.46
C LEU A 150 0.00 -3.10 -17.94
N GLN A 151 0.42 -2.00 -17.34
CA GLN A 151 0.21 -1.73 -15.91
C GLN A 151 -1.27 -1.61 -15.59
N SER A 152 -2.02 -0.82 -16.39
CA SER A 152 -3.48 -0.70 -16.25
C SER A 152 -4.18 -2.05 -16.39
N ARG A 153 -3.74 -2.89 -17.34
CA ARG A 153 -4.25 -4.26 -17.50
C ARG A 153 -3.99 -5.12 -16.26
N ALA A 154 -2.75 -5.15 -15.77
CA ALA A 154 -2.38 -5.93 -14.59
C ALA A 154 -3.18 -5.50 -13.35
N LEU A 155 -3.32 -4.19 -13.14
CA LEU A 155 -4.14 -3.64 -12.06
C LEU A 155 -5.64 -3.97 -12.25
N GLY A 156 -6.14 -3.95 -13.48
CA GLY A 156 -7.50 -4.37 -13.82
C GLY A 156 -7.75 -5.86 -13.54
N MET A 157 -6.75 -6.73 -13.75
CA MET A 157 -6.81 -8.14 -13.35
C MET A 157 -6.94 -8.25 -11.83
N ILE A 158 -6.13 -7.50 -11.06
CA ILE A 158 -6.22 -7.47 -9.60
C ILE A 158 -7.62 -7.06 -9.15
N ARG A 159 -8.14 -5.95 -9.67
CA ARG A 159 -9.49 -5.47 -9.36
C ARG A 159 -10.55 -6.55 -9.64
N SER A 160 -10.45 -7.23 -10.78
CA SER A 160 -11.41 -8.25 -11.20
C SER A 160 -11.39 -9.49 -10.30
N HIS A 161 -10.20 -9.90 -9.87
CA HIS A 161 -10.03 -11.01 -8.93
C HIS A 161 -10.54 -10.66 -7.54
N VAL A 162 -10.18 -9.49 -7.00
CA VAL A 162 -10.72 -8.97 -5.73
C VAL A 162 -12.24 -8.98 -5.76
N LEU A 163 -12.84 -8.45 -6.83
CA LEU A 163 -14.29 -8.46 -7.01
C LEU A 163 -14.87 -9.87 -7.01
N SER A 164 -14.24 -10.81 -7.72
CA SER A 164 -14.70 -12.20 -7.81
C SER A 164 -14.65 -12.90 -6.45
N THR A 165 -13.54 -12.77 -5.73
CA THR A 165 -13.34 -13.37 -4.40
C THR A 165 -14.32 -12.79 -3.36
N LEU A 166 -14.53 -11.47 -3.36
CA LEU A 166 -15.50 -10.82 -2.46
C LEU A 166 -16.96 -11.21 -2.79
N LYS A 167 -17.31 -11.31 -4.08
CA LYS A 167 -18.63 -11.79 -4.52
C LYS A 167 -18.85 -13.25 -4.16
N ALA A 168 -17.82 -14.09 -4.31
CA ALA A 168 -17.87 -15.50 -3.92
C ALA A 168 -18.12 -15.64 -2.41
N ALA A 169 -17.38 -14.88 -1.59
CA ALA A 169 -17.60 -14.84 -0.14
C ALA A 169 -19.03 -14.38 0.22
N SER A 170 -19.52 -13.34 -0.45
CA SER A 170 -20.89 -12.82 -0.26
C SER A 170 -21.95 -13.86 -0.63
N SER A 171 -21.77 -14.56 -1.75
CA SER A 171 -22.67 -15.62 -2.21
C SER A 171 -22.72 -16.79 -1.23
N GLN A 172 -21.56 -17.22 -0.71
CA GLN A 172 -21.49 -18.27 0.31
C GLN A 172 -22.21 -17.90 1.61
N VAL A 173 -22.06 -16.65 2.07
CA VAL A 173 -22.78 -16.14 3.25
C VAL A 173 -24.30 -16.17 3.00
N GLN A 174 -24.74 -15.67 1.84
CA GLN A 174 -26.16 -15.67 1.47
C GLN A 174 -26.76 -17.07 1.31
N ALA A 175 -25.99 -18.02 0.79
CA ALA A 175 -26.42 -19.42 0.69
C ALA A 175 -26.58 -20.05 2.08
N ALA A 176 -25.67 -19.75 3.01
CA ALA A 176 -25.73 -20.27 4.37
C ALA A 176 -26.89 -19.68 5.19
N ILE A 177 -27.15 -18.36 5.06
CA ILE A 177 -28.30 -17.72 5.70
C ILE A 177 -29.61 -18.32 5.18
N ARG A 178 -29.74 -18.51 3.85
CA ARG A 178 -30.94 -19.12 3.25
C ARG A 178 -31.12 -20.60 3.61
N GLY A 179 -30.04 -21.38 3.65
CA GLY A 179 -30.07 -22.79 4.05
C GLY A 179 -30.47 -22.98 5.52
N SER A 180 -30.22 -21.98 6.36
CA SER A 180 -30.58 -22.01 7.78
C SER A 180 -32.06 -21.68 8.06
N GLY A 181 -32.76 -21.06 7.12
CA GLY A 181 -34.16 -20.62 7.28
C GLY A 181 -35.23 -21.70 7.04
N SER A 182 -34.85 -22.94 6.70
CA SER A 182 -35.81 -24.01 6.37
C SER A 182 -36.20 -24.91 7.55
N GLY A 183 -35.57 -24.78 8.71
CA GLY A 183 -35.93 -25.49 9.94
C GLY A 183 -36.39 -24.49 11.00
N LYS A 184 -37.46 -24.81 11.74
CA LYS A 184 -38.10 -23.99 12.79
C LYS A 184 -37.20 -23.62 14.01
N ASN A 185 -35.88 -23.69 13.88
CA ASN A 185 -34.93 -23.21 14.88
C ASN A 185 -34.37 -21.89 14.35
N ALA A 186 -34.91 -20.78 14.83
CA ALA A 186 -34.31 -19.46 14.66
C ALA A 186 -32.83 -19.57 15.05
N VAL A 187 -31.93 -19.55 14.06
CA VAL A 187 -30.51 -19.47 14.36
C VAL A 187 -30.31 -18.17 15.11
N THR A 188 -29.71 -18.29 16.30
CA THR A 188 -29.47 -17.13 17.15
C THR A 188 -28.63 -16.13 16.37
N GLU A 189 -29.05 -14.89 16.43
CA GLU A 189 -28.49 -13.76 15.70
C GLU A 189 -26.95 -13.63 15.80
N GLY A 190 -26.37 -14.10 16.91
CA GLY A 190 -24.93 -14.17 17.10
C GLY A 190 -24.19 -15.18 16.19
N VAL A 191 -24.85 -16.26 15.76
CA VAL A 191 -24.26 -17.27 14.87
C VAL A 191 -24.26 -16.78 13.41
N GLU A 192 -25.33 -16.10 12.99
CA GLU A 192 -25.38 -15.45 11.66
C GLU A 192 -24.34 -14.34 11.55
N ALA A 193 -24.24 -13.48 12.58
CA ALA A 193 -23.18 -12.47 12.67
C ALA A 193 -21.79 -13.11 12.61
N SER A 194 -21.53 -14.15 13.41
CA SER A 194 -20.22 -14.84 13.43
C SER A 194 -19.85 -15.44 12.07
N LEU A 195 -20.81 -16.05 11.36
CA LEU A 195 -20.57 -16.66 10.05
C LEU A 195 -20.20 -15.63 8.98
N ILE A 196 -20.88 -14.48 8.98
CA ILE A 196 -20.62 -13.38 8.04
C ILE A 196 -19.16 -12.91 8.11
N TYR A 197 -18.62 -12.75 9.33
CA TYR A 197 -17.25 -12.29 9.52
C TYR A 197 -16.21 -13.39 9.25
N VAL A 198 -16.48 -14.63 9.65
CA VAL A 198 -15.54 -15.75 9.44
C VAL A 198 -15.28 -16.01 7.96
N ARG A 199 -16.33 -16.01 7.13
CA ARG A 199 -16.19 -16.24 5.68
C ARG A 199 -15.40 -15.13 4.98
N PHE A 200 -15.61 -13.88 5.38
CA PHE A 200 -14.81 -12.76 4.85
C PHE A 200 -13.37 -12.78 5.35
N LYS A 201 -13.13 -13.15 6.62
CA LYS A 201 -11.76 -13.33 7.12
C LYS A 201 -11.00 -14.43 6.37
N ALA A 202 -11.67 -15.51 5.97
CA ALA A 202 -11.06 -16.53 5.11
C ALA A 202 -10.67 -15.98 3.73
N ALA A 203 -11.58 -15.22 3.09
CA ALA A 203 -11.29 -14.53 1.82
C ALA A 203 -10.16 -13.50 1.94
N ALA A 204 -9.99 -12.88 3.12
CA ALA A 204 -8.88 -11.97 3.38
C ALA A 204 -7.52 -12.66 3.29
N GLY A 205 -7.42 -13.94 3.68
CA GLY A 205 -6.17 -14.70 3.62
C GLY A 205 -5.61 -14.82 2.20
N GLU A 206 -6.49 -15.01 1.22
CA GLU A 206 -6.14 -15.09 -0.21
C GLU A 206 -5.70 -13.73 -0.78
N LEU A 207 -6.40 -12.65 -0.41
CA LEU A 207 -6.18 -11.32 -1.00
C LEU A 207 -5.08 -10.51 -0.28
N LYS A 208 -4.71 -10.88 0.95
CA LYS A 208 -3.70 -10.19 1.77
C LYS A 208 -2.38 -9.89 1.05
N PRO A 209 -1.71 -10.85 0.37
CA PRO A 209 -0.42 -10.57 -0.29
C PRO A 209 -0.56 -9.51 -1.38
N VAL A 210 -1.68 -9.52 -2.11
CA VAL A 210 -1.96 -8.56 -3.18
C VAL A 210 -2.23 -7.17 -2.62
N PHE A 211 -3.03 -7.07 -1.54
CA PHE A 211 -3.30 -5.79 -0.89
C PHE A 211 -2.06 -5.18 -0.26
N ASN A 212 -1.20 -5.99 0.39
CA ASN A 212 0.05 -5.49 0.95
C ASN A 212 0.94 -4.85 -0.14
N GLU A 213 1.05 -5.49 -1.31
CA GLU A 213 1.80 -4.93 -2.44
C GLU A 213 1.18 -3.64 -2.98
N ILE A 214 -0.15 -3.57 -3.13
CA ILE A 214 -0.82 -2.34 -3.57
C ILE A 214 -0.66 -1.22 -2.53
N GLU A 215 -0.88 -1.49 -1.24
CA GLU A 215 -0.75 -0.52 -0.17
C GLU A 215 0.68 0.02 -0.09
N SER A 216 1.70 -0.84 -0.24
CA SER A 216 3.10 -0.43 -0.25
C SER A 216 3.47 0.53 -1.40
N ARG A 217 2.71 0.47 -2.50
CA ARG A 217 2.93 1.28 -3.73
C ARG A 217 1.91 2.41 -3.88
N SER A 218 1.09 2.67 -2.86
CA SER A 218 0.03 3.70 -2.86
C SER A 218 0.50 5.13 -3.09
N SER A 219 1.81 5.40 -3.00
CA SER A 219 2.39 6.69 -3.39
C SER A 219 2.25 7.00 -4.88
N LYS A 220 2.15 5.96 -5.72
CA LYS A 220 1.89 6.09 -7.16
C LYS A 220 0.39 6.23 -7.42
N LYS A 221 0.02 7.17 -8.30
CA LYS A 221 -1.37 7.52 -8.59
C LYS A 221 -2.22 6.32 -9.05
N GLU A 222 -1.66 5.46 -9.90
CA GLU A 222 -2.38 4.31 -10.46
C GLU A 222 -2.73 3.28 -9.38
N TYR A 223 -1.83 3.07 -8.43
CA TYR A 223 -2.03 2.17 -7.29
C TYR A 223 -3.01 2.75 -6.28
N ALA A 224 -2.92 4.05 -5.98
CA ALA A 224 -3.88 4.74 -5.11
C ALA A 224 -5.32 4.64 -5.66
N GLN A 225 -5.49 4.80 -6.97
CA GLN A 225 -6.80 4.69 -7.63
C GLN A 225 -7.37 3.27 -7.48
N VAL A 226 -6.58 2.25 -7.82
CA VAL A 226 -7.02 0.85 -7.75
C VAL A 226 -7.28 0.43 -6.31
N LEU A 227 -6.50 0.92 -5.35
CA LEU A 227 -6.73 0.72 -3.93
C LEU A 227 -8.08 1.32 -3.49
N SER A 228 -8.38 2.55 -3.88
CA SER A 228 -9.68 3.19 -3.62
C SER A 228 -10.84 2.41 -4.25
N GLU A 229 -10.66 1.87 -5.46
CA GLU A 229 -11.65 1.01 -6.10
C GLU A 229 -11.84 -0.29 -5.31
N CYS A 230 -10.77 -0.92 -4.81
CA CYS A 230 -10.84 -2.09 -3.94
C CYS A 230 -11.57 -1.79 -2.62
N HIS A 231 -11.35 -0.62 -2.01
CA HIS A 231 -12.10 -0.18 -0.82
C HIS A 231 -13.61 -0.05 -1.13
N SER A 232 -13.98 0.57 -2.27
CA SER A 232 -15.38 0.67 -2.70
C SER A 232 -16.00 -0.71 -2.91
N LEU A 233 -15.31 -1.60 -3.63
CA LEU A 233 -15.81 -2.96 -3.88
C LEU A 233 -16.02 -3.74 -2.57
N PHE A 234 -15.11 -3.61 -1.62
CA PHE A 234 -15.29 -4.17 -0.28
C PHE A 234 -16.54 -3.60 0.39
N CYS A 235 -16.65 -2.26 0.47
CA CYS A 235 -17.77 -1.58 1.10
C CYS A 235 -19.12 -1.97 0.46
N GLU A 236 -19.19 -2.04 -0.87
CA GLU A 236 -20.39 -2.45 -1.61
C GLU A 236 -20.82 -3.88 -1.26
N GLN A 237 -19.88 -4.84 -1.26
CA GLN A 237 -20.21 -6.23 -0.92
C GLN A 237 -20.62 -6.37 0.55
N ARG A 238 -19.98 -5.63 1.47
CA ARG A 238 -20.37 -5.62 2.89
C ARG A 238 -21.74 -4.98 3.09
N LEU A 239 -22.00 -3.85 2.45
CA LEU A 239 -23.28 -3.15 2.53
C LEU A 239 -24.41 -4.05 2.02
N TYR A 240 -24.20 -4.75 0.91
CA TYR A 240 -25.16 -5.71 0.36
C TYR A 240 -25.60 -6.78 1.37
N LEU A 241 -24.68 -7.27 2.21
CA LEU A 241 -24.97 -8.29 3.22
C LEU A 241 -25.64 -7.72 4.47
N ILE A 242 -25.15 -6.58 4.96
CA ILE A 242 -25.47 -6.07 6.30
C ILE A 242 -26.69 -5.16 6.28
N ARG A 243 -26.94 -4.46 5.17
CA ARG A 243 -28.01 -3.46 5.06
C ARG A 243 -29.36 -4.02 5.48
N GLY A 244 -29.75 -5.21 5.02
CA GLY A 244 -31.03 -5.82 5.39
C GLY A 244 -31.17 -6.08 6.88
N MET A 245 -30.13 -6.64 7.51
CA MET A 245 -30.13 -6.94 8.95
C MET A 245 -30.20 -5.67 9.80
N VAL A 246 -29.40 -4.66 9.44
CA VAL A 246 -29.39 -3.38 10.17
C VAL A 246 -30.74 -2.66 10.03
N GLN A 247 -31.30 -2.64 8.82
CA GLN A 247 -32.62 -2.04 8.57
C GLN A 247 -33.72 -2.71 9.38
N GLN A 248 -33.73 -4.05 9.41
CA GLN A 248 -34.70 -4.81 10.19
C GLN A 248 -34.57 -4.48 11.69
N ARG A 249 -33.35 -4.52 12.23
CA ARG A 249 -33.10 -4.25 13.65
C ARG A 249 -33.48 -2.85 14.09
N ILE A 250 -33.08 -1.84 13.31
CA ILE A 250 -33.46 -0.44 13.57
C ILE A 250 -34.98 -0.28 13.50
N SER A 251 -35.64 -0.91 12.54
CA SER A 251 -37.11 -0.87 12.42
C SER A 251 -37.82 -1.55 13.59
N GLU A 252 -37.23 -2.61 14.17
CA GLU A 252 -37.77 -3.28 15.35
C GLU A 252 -37.68 -2.38 16.59
N PHE A 253 -36.53 -1.74 16.83
CA PHE A 253 -36.41 -0.77 17.92
C PHE A 253 -37.40 0.40 17.75
N ALA A 254 -37.54 0.91 16.53
CA ALA A 254 -38.47 2.00 16.21
C ALA A 254 -39.96 1.64 16.44
N LYS A 255 -40.30 0.35 16.47
CA LYS A 255 -41.67 -0.13 16.76
C LYS A 255 -41.91 -0.41 18.24
N LYS A 256 -40.90 -0.93 18.95
CA LYS A 256 -41.03 -1.44 20.33
C LYS A 256 -40.72 -0.39 21.40
N GLU A 257 -39.84 0.57 21.09
CA GLU A 257 -39.29 1.50 22.08
C GLU A 257 -39.81 2.92 21.90
N ALA A 258 -39.87 3.67 23.02
CA ALA A 258 -40.09 5.11 22.99
C ALA A 258 -38.90 5.84 22.35
N LEU A 259 -39.09 7.06 21.87
CA LEU A 259 -38.10 7.80 21.08
C LEU A 259 -36.72 7.96 21.77
N PRO A 260 -36.61 8.28 23.07
CA PRO A 260 -35.31 8.32 23.77
C PRO A 260 -34.62 6.96 23.83
N SER A 261 -35.34 5.90 24.23
CA SER A 261 -34.82 4.53 24.28
C SER A 261 -34.38 4.04 22.90
N PHE A 262 -35.21 4.25 21.88
CA PHE A 262 -34.90 3.92 20.50
C PHE A 262 -33.62 4.62 20.02
N THR A 263 -33.46 5.90 20.33
CA THR A 263 -32.26 6.67 19.97
C THR A 263 -31.02 6.05 20.60
N ARG A 264 -31.07 5.67 21.87
CA ARG A 264 -29.97 5.00 22.58
C ARG A 264 -29.65 3.63 21.97
N SER A 265 -30.65 2.76 21.82
CA SER A 265 -30.50 1.40 21.27
C SER A 265 -30.02 1.42 19.81
N GLY A 266 -30.61 2.28 18.98
CA GLY A 266 -30.25 2.43 17.57
C GLY A 266 -28.84 2.96 17.36
N CYS A 267 -28.42 3.97 18.13
CA CYS A 267 -27.04 4.47 18.09
C CYS A 267 -26.05 3.41 18.60
N ALA A 268 -26.36 2.72 19.71
CA ALA A 268 -25.49 1.69 20.28
C ALA A 268 -25.26 0.54 19.31
N TYR A 269 -26.33 0.01 18.71
CA TYR A 269 -26.26 -1.07 17.73
C TYR A 269 -25.48 -0.67 16.48
N LEU A 270 -25.73 0.53 15.94
CA LEU A 270 -25.02 1.01 14.76
C LEU A 270 -23.53 1.22 15.05
N MET A 271 -23.18 1.79 16.20
CA MET A 271 -21.78 1.94 16.62
C MET A 271 -21.06 0.59 16.75
N GLU A 272 -21.74 -0.43 17.25
CA GLU A 272 -21.19 -1.79 17.35
C GLU A 272 -20.99 -2.42 15.96
N ALA A 273 -21.98 -2.34 15.07
CA ALA A 273 -21.87 -2.80 13.70
C ALA A 273 -20.69 -2.11 12.97
N CYS A 274 -20.60 -0.79 13.11
CA CYS A 274 -19.51 0.01 12.56
C CYS A 274 -18.13 -0.40 13.11
N GLN A 275 -18.03 -0.76 14.39
CA GLN A 275 -16.79 -1.25 14.96
C GLN A 275 -16.36 -2.59 14.37
N PHE A 276 -17.29 -3.54 14.22
CA PHE A 276 -16.97 -4.83 13.63
C PHE A 276 -16.57 -4.71 12.15
N GLU A 277 -17.24 -3.85 11.39
CA GLU A 277 -16.87 -3.58 10.00
C GLU A 277 -15.49 -2.92 9.89
N HIS A 278 -15.18 -1.98 10.78
CA HIS A 278 -13.85 -1.38 10.82
C HIS A 278 -12.77 -2.41 11.16
N GLN A 279 -13.01 -3.31 12.11
CA GLN A 279 -12.07 -4.39 12.44
C GLN A 279 -11.86 -5.34 11.26
N LEU A 280 -12.93 -5.68 10.55
CA LEU A 280 -12.83 -6.52 9.35
C LEU A 280 -12.03 -5.79 8.26
N PHE A 281 -12.31 -4.52 8.01
CA PHE A 281 -11.58 -3.72 7.04
C PHE A 281 -10.11 -3.60 7.38
N ALA A 282 -9.76 -3.33 8.64
CA ALA A 282 -8.38 -3.30 9.09
C ALA A 282 -7.66 -4.64 8.91
N HIS A 283 -8.40 -5.75 8.88
CA HIS A 283 -7.84 -7.06 8.56
C HIS A 283 -7.50 -7.21 7.07
N PHE A 284 -8.24 -6.57 6.17
CA PHE A 284 -7.96 -6.54 4.73
C PHE A 284 -6.92 -5.49 4.34
N PHE A 285 -7.02 -4.28 4.92
CA PHE A 285 -6.26 -3.09 4.56
C PHE A 285 -5.61 -2.45 5.79
N PRO A 286 -4.51 -3.02 6.33
CA PRO A 286 -3.89 -2.53 7.54
C PRO A 286 -3.35 -1.09 7.43
N ALA A 287 -2.78 -0.70 6.28
CA ALA A 287 -2.26 0.65 6.11
C ALA A 287 -3.38 1.68 5.96
N SER A 288 -4.45 1.30 5.25
CA SER A 288 -5.59 2.18 4.98
C SER A 288 -6.60 2.27 6.14
N ALA A 289 -6.52 1.39 7.13
CA ALA A 289 -7.41 1.38 8.30
C ALA A 289 -7.43 2.70 9.09
N SER A 290 -6.37 3.50 8.99
CA SER A 290 -6.27 4.79 9.68
C SER A 290 -7.12 5.89 9.04
N ASP A 291 -7.47 5.74 7.76
CA ASP A 291 -8.26 6.69 6.98
C ASP A 291 -9.76 6.39 7.12
N VAL A 292 -10.48 7.35 7.68
CA VAL A 292 -11.93 7.25 7.91
C VAL A 292 -12.71 7.31 6.58
N SER A 293 -12.19 8.00 5.56
CA SER A 293 -12.90 8.21 4.31
C SER A 293 -13.05 6.94 3.48
N SER A 294 -12.08 6.03 3.58
CA SER A 294 -12.09 4.72 2.92
C SER A 294 -13.29 3.84 3.29
N MET A 295 -13.93 4.08 4.44
CA MET A 295 -15.08 3.32 4.93
C MET A 295 -16.43 4.07 4.76
N ALA A 296 -16.39 5.35 4.38
CA ALA A 296 -17.60 6.17 4.22
C ALA A 296 -18.67 5.55 3.31
N PRO A 297 -18.34 4.88 2.17
CA PRO A 297 -19.34 4.25 1.30
C PRO A 297 -20.17 3.15 1.98
N LEU A 298 -19.65 2.52 3.05
CA LEU A 298 -20.38 1.54 3.86
C LEU A 298 -21.15 2.20 5.01
N MET A 299 -20.52 3.15 5.71
CA MET A 299 -21.09 3.73 6.94
C MET A 299 -22.21 4.70 6.65
N ASP A 300 -22.04 5.59 5.67
CA ASP A 300 -22.97 6.68 5.42
C ASP A 300 -24.37 6.16 5.07
N PRO A 301 -24.56 5.11 4.25
CA PRO A 301 -25.88 4.54 3.99
C PRO A 301 -26.54 3.92 5.23
N LEU A 302 -25.76 3.27 6.10
CA LEU A 302 -26.29 2.67 7.33
C LEU A 302 -26.72 3.76 8.34
N CYS A 303 -25.90 4.80 8.48
CA CYS A 303 -26.18 5.94 9.34
C CYS A 303 -27.35 6.79 8.81
N THR A 304 -27.44 6.97 7.49
CA THR A 304 -28.57 7.65 6.84
C THR A 304 -29.88 6.91 7.12
N HIS A 305 -29.87 5.59 7.13
CA HIS A 305 -31.07 4.83 7.46
C HIS A 305 -31.55 5.05 8.91
N LEU A 306 -30.63 5.14 9.87
CA LEU A 306 -30.98 5.51 11.25
C LEU A 306 -31.61 6.91 11.31
N TYR A 307 -31.02 7.87 10.59
CA TYR A 307 -31.56 9.23 10.48
C TYR A 307 -32.98 9.24 9.89
N ASP A 308 -33.20 8.56 8.78
CA ASP A 308 -34.50 8.51 8.09
C ASP A 308 -35.59 7.85 8.94
N THR A 309 -35.21 6.97 9.86
CA THR A 309 -36.15 6.32 10.79
C THR A 309 -36.45 7.20 12.01
N LEU A 310 -35.45 7.93 12.52
CA LEU A 310 -35.61 8.85 13.65
C LEU A 310 -36.37 10.13 13.28
N ARG A 311 -36.09 10.68 12.10
CA ARG A 311 -36.58 12.00 11.69
C ARG A 311 -38.11 12.14 11.75
N PRO A 312 -38.93 11.20 11.22
CA PRO A 312 -40.38 11.32 11.31
C PRO A 312 -40.86 11.35 12.76
N ARG A 313 -40.30 10.50 13.64
CA ARG A 313 -40.66 10.46 15.06
C ARG A 313 -40.32 11.77 15.77
N LEU A 314 -39.16 12.34 15.46
CA LEU A 314 -38.72 13.63 16.00
C LEU A 314 -39.65 14.79 15.60
N ILE A 315 -40.13 14.82 14.34
CA ILE A 315 -41.02 15.88 13.85
C ILE A 315 -42.39 15.85 14.57
N TYR A 316 -42.90 14.67 14.89
CA TYR A 316 -44.19 14.54 15.59
C TYR A 316 -44.08 14.64 17.11
N GLU A 317 -42.88 14.59 17.68
CA GLU A 317 -42.69 14.65 19.13
C GLU A 317 -43.09 16.03 19.66
N GLY A 318 -44.03 16.04 20.60
CA GLY A 318 -44.56 17.25 21.23
C GLY A 318 -44.11 17.39 22.69
N ASN A 319 -43.61 16.32 23.30
CA ASN A 319 -43.24 16.32 24.71
C ASN A 319 -41.87 16.97 24.92
N ILE A 320 -41.86 18.10 25.65
CA ILE A 320 -40.65 18.86 25.98
C ILE A 320 -39.68 18.01 26.83
N ASP A 321 -40.20 17.19 27.76
CA ASP A 321 -39.37 16.33 28.62
C ASP A 321 -38.60 15.30 27.79
N SER A 322 -39.29 14.64 26.86
CA SER A 322 -38.68 13.66 25.95
C SER A 322 -37.65 14.29 25.01
N LEU A 323 -37.89 15.52 24.54
CA LEU A 323 -36.94 16.27 23.72
C LEU A 323 -35.70 16.69 24.52
N CYS A 324 -35.84 17.06 25.79
CA CYS A 324 -34.70 17.34 26.67
C CYS A 324 -33.87 16.07 26.93
N GLU A 325 -34.53 14.96 27.21
CA GLU A 325 -33.86 13.66 27.38
C GLU A 325 -33.08 13.27 26.12
N LEU A 326 -33.64 13.48 24.93
CA LEU A 326 -32.96 13.23 23.66
C LEU A 326 -31.71 14.08 23.46
N VAL A 327 -31.75 15.36 23.85
CA VAL A 327 -30.57 16.24 23.81
C VAL A 327 -29.48 15.71 24.73
N ASP A 328 -29.83 15.30 25.93
CA ASP A 328 -28.88 14.77 26.92
C ASP A 328 -28.29 13.43 26.45
N ILE A 329 -29.11 12.51 25.92
CA ILE A 329 -28.65 11.25 25.31
C ILE A 329 -27.67 11.53 24.17
N LEU A 330 -28.03 12.40 23.22
CA LEU A 330 -27.18 12.65 22.05
C LEU A 330 -25.89 13.38 22.42
N LYS A 331 -25.94 14.39 23.30
CA LYS A 331 -24.76 15.18 23.70
C LYS A 331 -23.86 14.45 24.68
N ALA A 332 -24.42 13.98 25.79
CA ALA A 332 -23.63 13.44 26.90
C ALA A 332 -23.27 11.97 26.65
N GLU A 333 -24.26 11.13 26.36
CA GLU A 333 -24.04 9.68 26.24
C GLU A 333 -23.41 9.30 24.89
N VAL A 334 -24.02 9.71 23.78
CA VAL A 334 -23.62 9.25 22.44
C VAL A 334 -22.38 10.01 21.93
N LEU A 335 -22.46 11.33 21.79
CA LEU A 335 -21.33 12.14 21.28
C LEU A 335 -20.21 12.30 22.31
N GLY A 336 -20.55 12.40 23.60
CA GLY A 336 -19.60 12.61 24.68
C GLY A 336 -18.84 11.34 25.07
N GLU A 337 -19.55 10.30 25.50
CA GLU A 337 -18.92 9.07 26.00
C GLU A 337 -18.66 8.02 24.93
N GLN A 338 -19.69 7.57 24.22
CA GLN A 338 -19.60 6.39 23.36
C GLN A 338 -18.71 6.63 22.13
N LEU A 339 -18.88 7.79 21.48
CA LEU A 339 -18.09 8.15 20.31
C LEU A 339 -16.62 8.37 20.67
N SER A 340 -16.34 8.99 21.82
CA SER A 340 -14.99 9.22 22.32
C SER A 340 -14.27 7.91 22.67
N ARG A 341 -14.98 6.95 23.28
CA ARG A 341 -14.44 5.61 23.60
C ARG A 341 -14.11 4.79 22.36
N ARG A 342 -14.91 4.89 21.29
CA ARG A 342 -14.74 4.08 20.07
C ARG A 342 -13.89 4.75 18.99
N GLY A 343 -13.54 6.02 19.16
CA GLY A 343 -12.53 6.72 18.35
C GLY A 343 -12.82 6.69 16.84
N LYS A 344 -11.84 6.21 16.05
CA LYS A 344 -11.86 6.24 14.58
C LYS A 344 -12.94 5.33 13.97
N SER A 345 -13.31 4.23 14.61
CA SER A 345 -14.29 3.27 14.06
C SER A 345 -15.72 3.81 13.99
N ALA A 346 -16.03 4.82 14.81
CA ALA A 346 -17.34 5.47 14.84
C ALA A 346 -17.32 6.89 14.26
N ALA A 347 -16.18 7.34 13.70
CA ALA A 347 -16.03 8.69 13.19
C ALA A 347 -17.04 9.06 12.09
N GLY A 348 -17.43 8.09 11.25
CA GLY A 348 -18.46 8.26 10.21
C GLY A 348 -19.87 8.57 10.76
N LEU A 349 -20.20 8.19 11.99
CA LEU A 349 -21.50 8.52 12.59
C LEU A 349 -21.59 9.98 13.03
N ARG A 350 -20.45 10.63 13.30
CA ARG A 350 -20.41 11.96 13.93
C ARG A 350 -21.24 13.01 13.17
N PRO A 351 -21.10 13.18 11.84
CA PRO A 351 -21.85 14.22 11.12
C PRO A 351 -23.36 14.00 11.18
N ILE A 352 -23.79 12.75 11.10
CA ILE A 352 -25.21 12.39 11.10
C ILE A 352 -25.80 12.59 12.51
N LEU A 353 -25.09 12.19 13.56
CA LEU A 353 -25.52 12.42 14.94
C LEU A 353 -25.59 13.91 15.29
N GLN A 354 -24.63 14.71 14.80
CA GLN A 354 -24.67 16.16 14.95
C GLN A 354 -25.87 16.78 14.25
N ARG A 355 -26.23 16.26 13.07
CA ARG A 355 -27.45 16.68 12.36
C ARG A 355 -28.72 16.32 13.12
N ILE A 356 -28.83 15.10 13.64
CA ILE A 356 -29.97 14.68 14.49
C ILE A 356 -30.09 15.60 15.70
N LEU A 357 -28.96 15.91 16.35
CA LEU A 357 -28.96 16.79 17.50
C LEU A 357 -29.44 18.21 17.16
N ALA A 358 -29.04 18.75 16.01
CA ALA A 358 -29.53 20.04 15.54
C ALA A 358 -31.05 20.02 15.32
N ASP A 359 -31.58 18.97 14.67
CA ASP A 359 -33.01 18.80 14.43
C ASP A 359 -33.80 18.71 15.76
N VAL A 360 -33.27 17.99 16.75
CA VAL A 360 -33.88 17.88 18.10
C VAL A 360 -33.91 19.24 18.80
N LEU A 361 -32.81 20.01 18.73
CA LEU A 361 -32.72 21.32 19.35
C LEU A 361 -33.68 22.34 18.71
N GLU A 362 -33.80 22.32 17.38
CA GLU A 362 -34.76 23.16 16.66
C GLU A 362 -36.20 22.80 17.06
N ARG A 363 -36.52 21.50 17.12
CA ARG A 363 -37.83 21.02 17.55
C ARG A 363 -38.14 21.41 19.00
N LEU A 364 -37.17 21.27 19.91
CA LEU A 364 -37.30 21.69 21.29
C LEU A 364 -37.57 23.19 21.40
N ALA A 365 -36.84 24.02 20.65
CA ALA A 365 -37.05 25.46 20.62
C ALA A 365 -38.45 25.81 20.09
N PHE A 366 -38.94 25.11 19.07
CA PHE A 366 -40.29 25.27 18.55
C PHE A 366 -41.35 24.91 19.59
N CYS A 367 -41.28 23.72 20.20
CA CYS A 367 -42.25 23.28 21.21
C CYS A 367 -42.25 24.19 22.44
N ALA A 368 -41.07 24.62 22.92
CA ALA A 368 -40.96 25.56 24.02
C ALA A 368 -41.63 26.91 23.71
N ARG A 369 -41.39 27.48 22.52
CA ARG A 369 -42.04 28.75 22.11
C ARG A 369 -43.55 28.61 22.01
N THR A 370 -44.03 27.51 21.43
CA THR A 370 -45.46 27.22 21.31
C THR A 370 -46.10 27.08 22.70
N HIS A 371 -45.47 26.33 23.60
CA HIS A 371 -45.95 26.17 24.98
C HIS A 371 -45.97 27.49 25.77
N ILE A 372 -44.96 28.36 25.61
CA ILE A 372 -44.96 29.69 26.24
C ILE A 372 -46.10 30.54 25.68
N ARG A 373 -46.29 30.55 24.36
CA ARG A 373 -47.33 31.36 23.73
C ARG A 373 -48.73 30.90 24.13
N GLU A 374 -48.99 29.59 24.11
CA GLU A 374 -50.33 29.04 24.31
C GLU A 374 -50.64 28.77 25.79
N GLY A 375 -49.68 28.25 26.55
CA GLY A 375 -49.87 27.87 27.95
C GLY A 375 -49.58 28.97 28.97
N ILE A 376 -48.88 30.05 28.60
CA ILE A 376 -48.52 31.14 29.53
C ILE A 376 -49.05 32.49 29.05
N ALA A 377 -48.68 32.91 27.83
CA ALA A 377 -49.00 34.25 27.34
C ALA A 377 -50.50 34.41 27.00
N ASN A 378 -51.10 33.37 26.41
CA ASN A 378 -52.51 33.34 26.03
C ASN A 378 -53.39 32.53 26.98
N PHE A 379 -52.90 32.20 28.18
CA PHE A 379 -53.64 31.40 29.15
C PHE A 379 -54.89 32.14 29.60
N ARG A 380 -56.07 31.57 29.33
CA ARG A 380 -57.35 32.03 29.88
C ARG A 380 -57.72 31.09 31.03
N PRO A 381 -57.75 31.58 32.29
CA PRO A 381 -58.11 30.75 33.42
C PRO A 381 -59.51 30.16 33.22
N SER A 382 -59.66 28.85 33.42
CA SER A 382 -60.98 28.22 33.53
C SER A 382 -61.57 28.48 34.93
N ASP A 383 -62.88 28.29 35.12
CA ASP A 383 -63.52 28.43 36.44
C ASP A 383 -62.94 27.42 37.46
N GLU A 384 -62.47 26.26 36.99
CA GLU A 384 -61.73 25.29 37.82
C GLU A 384 -60.33 25.79 38.19
N ASP A 385 -59.71 26.64 37.36
CA ASP A 385 -58.41 27.22 37.66
C ASP A 385 -58.47 28.27 38.77
N LEU A 386 -59.60 28.98 38.83
CA LEU A 386 -59.94 30.04 39.79
C LEU A 386 -60.57 29.51 41.08
N ASP A 387 -61.02 28.25 41.13
CA ASP A 387 -61.51 27.55 42.33
C ASP A 387 -60.35 27.21 43.30
N TYR A 388 -59.73 28.26 43.82
CA TYR A 388 -58.70 28.17 44.86
C TYR A 388 -59.21 27.48 46.15
N PRO A 389 -60.46 27.72 46.63
CA PRO A 389 -60.99 27.04 47.82
C PRO A 389 -61.12 25.52 47.64
N GLY A 390 -61.72 25.06 46.53
CA GLY A 390 -61.89 23.62 46.26
C GLY A 390 -60.56 22.91 45.96
N LYS A 391 -59.56 23.61 45.42
CA LYS A 391 -58.19 23.09 45.26
C LYS A 391 -57.47 22.90 46.58
N LEU A 392 -57.68 23.78 47.56
CA LEU A 392 -57.15 23.63 48.91
C LEU A 392 -57.81 22.48 49.65
N GLU A 393 -59.14 22.32 49.54
CA GLU A 393 -59.88 21.21 50.14
C GLU A 393 -59.51 19.85 49.52
N ARG A 394 -59.38 19.76 48.19
CA ARG A 394 -58.91 18.52 47.52
C ARG A 394 -57.46 18.19 47.87
N SER A 395 -56.61 19.21 48.03
CA SER A 395 -55.22 19.02 48.48
C SER A 395 -55.16 18.59 49.94
N THR A 396 -56.01 19.13 50.83
CA THR A 396 -56.08 18.69 52.23
C THR A 396 -56.66 17.29 52.36
N ILE A 397 -57.69 16.92 51.60
CA ILE A 397 -58.26 15.55 51.56
C ILE A 397 -57.24 14.55 51.00
N SER A 398 -56.50 14.91 49.93
CA SER A 398 -55.41 14.08 49.39
C SER A 398 -54.27 13.92 50.41
N SER A 399 -53.91 15.00 51.13
CA SER A 399 -52.92 14.93 52.21
C SER A 399 -53.41 14.22 53.46
N ALA A 400 -54.72 14.19 53.75
CA ALA A 400 -55.31 13.44 54.85
C ALA A 400 -55.30 11.92 54.56
N ASN A 401 -55.52 11.52 53.31
CA ASN A 401 -55.34 10.13 52.87
C ASN A 401 -53.85 9.71 52.80
N MET A 402 -52.93 10.66 52.64
CA MET A 402 -51.49 10.42 52.69
C MET A 402 -50.88 10.59 54.10
N CYS A 403 -51.66 11.05 55.08
CA CYS A 403 -51.22 11.22 56.47
C CYS A 403 -51.22 9.89 57.28
N MET A 404 -51.48 8.75 56.64
CA MET A 404 -51.07 7.45 57.17
C MET A 404 -49.75 6.92 56.61
N LEU A 405 -49.08 7.62 55.68
CA LEU A 405 -47.73 7.28 55.23
C LEU A 405 -46.94 8.53 54.83
N VAL A 406 -46.25 9.09 55.84
CA VAL A 406 -44.95 9.77 55.74
C VAL A 406 -44.85 11.05 54.87
N THR A 407 -44.63 12.17 55.57
CA THR A 407 -43.97 13.44 55.15
C THR A 407 -43.81 13.73 53.67
N THR A 408 -44.47 14.78 53.15
CA THR A 408 -43.99 15.52 51.96
C THR A 408 -44.57 16.94 51.86
N GLN A 409 -43.79 17.92 52.33
CA GLN A 409 -43.94 19.33 52.00
C GLN A 409 -43.02 19.65 50.80
N THR A 410 -43.26 18.98 49.66
CA THR A 410 -42.32 18.99 48.51
C THR A 410 -42.97 19.20 47.13
N CYS A 411 -44.29 19.20 47.00
CA CYS A 411 -44.92 19.17 45.67
C CYS A 411 -45.02 20.53 44.93
N MET A 412 -45.14 21.68 45.60
CA MET A 412 -45.28 22.97 44.89
C MET A 412 -43.93 23.65 44.53
N ARG A 413 -42.85 23.39 45.29
CA ARG A 413 -41.50 23.85 44.92
C ARG A 413 -40.86 22.97 43.84
N HIS A 414 -41.17 21.68 43.78
CA HIS A 414 -40.60 20.82 42.75
C HIS A 414 -41.11 21.12 41.34
N GLY A 415 -42.38 21.49 41.15
CA GLY A 415 -42.85 21.92 39.83
C GLY A 415 -42.09 23.16 39.35
N THR A 416 -42.06 24.23 40.13
CA THR A 416 -41.42 25.50 39.70
C THR A 416 -39.89 25.42 39.61
N ASP A 417 -39.22 24.61 40.43
CA ASP A 417 -37.76 24.39 40.31
C ASP A 417 -37.38 23.43 39.18
N HIS A 418 -38.20 22.41 38.89
CA HIS A 418 -38.06 21.56 37.71
C HIS A 418 -38.22 22.39 36.44
N TRP A 419 -39.28 23.20 36.35
CA TRP A 419 -39.52 24.10 35.23
C TRP A 419 -38.45 25.19 35.13
N ARG A 420 -37.94 25.77 36.23
CA ARG A 420 -36.80 26.71 36.17
C ARG A 420 -35.50 26.04 35.74
N LYS A 421 -35.25 24.79 36.14
CA LYS A 421 -34.06 24.04 35.70
C LYS A 421 -34.17 23.66 34.23
N GLN A 422 -35.33 23.21 33.77
CA GLN A 422 -35.58 22.94 32.35
C GLN A 422 -35.58 24.21 31.51
N PHE A 423 -36.13 25.31 32.02
CA PHE A 423 -36.08 26.60 31.33
C PHE A 423 -34.65 27.13 31.26
N ARG A 424 -33.85 27.01 32.32
CA ARG A 424 -32.41 27.32 32.27
C ARG A 424 -31.62 26.37 31.38
N ALA A 425 -31.97 25.09 31.32
CA ALA A 425 -31.34 24.11 30.44
C ALA A 425 -31.69 24.40 28.97
N CYS A 426 -32.97 24.59 28.63
CA CYS A 426 -33.43 25.03 27.32
C CYS A 426 -32.84 26.39 26.94
N GLN A 427 -32.81 27.37 27.85
CA GLN A 427 -32.24 28.68 27.58
C GLN A 427 -30.73 28.59 27.39
N SER A 428 -30.01 27.82 28.19
CA SER A 428 -28.57 27.54 28.02
C SER A 428 -28.31 26.85 26.68
N TYR A 429 -29.10 25.83 26.31
CA TYR A 429 -28.98 25.12 25.05
C TYR A 429 -29.30 26.00 23.84
N ILE A 430 -30.32 26.87 23.92
CA ILE A 430 -30.69 27.84 22.87
C ILE A 430 -29.66 28.96 22.76
N THR A 431 -29.15 29.51 23.88
CA THR A 431 -28.10 30.54 23.86
C THR A 431 -26.78 29.98 23.34
N ALA A 432 -26.40 28.76 23.72
CA ALA A 432 -25.18 28.12 23.23
C ALA A 432 -25.27 27.76 21.73
N TRP A 433 -26.47 27.44 21.23
CA TRP A 433 -26.69 27.18 19.81
C TRP A 433 -26.70 28.48 18.99
N ASN A 434 -27.36 29.54 19.46
CA ASN A 434 -27.34 30.86 18.80
C ASN A 434 -25.95 31.51 18.78
N LEU A 435 -25.13 31.34 19.83
CA LEU A 435 -23.76 31.84 19.84
C LEU A 435 -22.84 31.12 18.84
N ARG A 436 -23.11 29.85 18.53
CA ARG A 436 -22.30 29.06 17.59
C ARG A 436 -22.67 29.30 16.13
N PHE A 437 -23.93 29.66 15.85
CA PHE A 437 -24.41 30.05 14.52
C PHE A 437 -24.09 31.52 14.14
N LEU A 438 -23.62 32.32 15.10
CA LEU A 438 -23.13 33.69 14.89
C LEU A 438 -21.60 33.78 14.75
N LEU A 439 -20.89 32.65 14.93
CA LEU A 439 -19.43 32.56 14.90
C LEU A 439 -18.87 31.67 13.76
N ASP A 440 -19.74 31.04 12.98
CA ASP A 440 -19.47 30.48 11.64
C ASP A 440 -20.28 31.31 10.61
#